data_AF-A0A166HNC8-F1
#
_entry.id   AF-A0A166HNC8-F1
#
_cell.length_a   1.000
_cell.length_b   1.000
_cell.length_c   1.000
_cell.angle_alpha   90.00
_cell.angle_beta   90.00
_cell.angle_gamma   90.00
#
_symmetry.space_group_name_H-M   'P 1'
#
loop_
_entity.id
_entity.type
_entity.pdbx_description
1 polymer ?
#
loop_
_entity_poly.entity_id
_entity_poly.type
_entity_poly.pdbx_seq_one_letter_code
_entity_poly.pdbx_strand_id
1 'polypeptide(L)'
;MLKKDGRDSKRPPYIPPLSKLPGPNARDSRRHDIFLQLGLDPLREINNDQLLRGYLTRMGKMQTRVTTKLTQRSQRKLGQTIRRAKKMGILPIWSN
;
A
#
# COMPACT_ATOMS: atom_id res chain seq x y z
N MET A 1 -4.10 6.83 52.46
CA MET A 1 -3.20 5.70 52.13
C MET A 1 -3.34 5.40 50.64
N LEU A 2 -2.37 5.79 49.80
CA LEU A 2 -2.30 5.36 48.39
C LEU A 2 -1.07 4.46 48.22
N LYS A 3 -1.28 3.15 48.12
CA LYS A 3 -0.28 2.23 47.58
C LYS A 3 -0.40 2.31 46.06
N LYS A 4 0.52 3.01 45.39
CA LYS A 4 0.71 2.87 43.94
C LYS A 4 1.68 1.71 43.75
N ASP A 5 1.16 0.61 43.22
CA ASP A 5 1.94 -0.59 42.91
C ASP A 5 3.03 -0.27 41.88
N GLY A 6 4.25 -0.16 42.38
CA GLY A 6 5.45 -0.02 41.59
C GLY A 6 5.89 -1.35 41.01
N ARG A 7 5.24 -1.84 39.95
CA ARG A 7 5.74 -2.95 39.13
C ARG A 7 5.19 -2.88 37.70
N ASP A 8 5.69 -1.97 36.87
CA ASP A 8 5.66 -2.16 35.39
C ASP A 8 6.49 -1.16 34.56
N SER A 9 7.40 -0.38 35.16
CA SER A 9 8.18 0.64 34.44
C SER A 9 9.47 0.12 33.75
N LYS A 10 9.68 -1.21 33.66
CA LYS A 10 10.95 -1.79 33.15
C LYS A 10 10.87 -2.56 31.84
N ARG A 11 9.71 -2.64 31.18
CA ARG A 11 9.64 -3.24 29.84
C ARG A 11 9.93 -2.15 28.81
N PRO A 12 10.99 -2.25 27.99
CA PRO A 12 11.16 -1.33 26.88
C PRO A 12 9.92 -1.40 25.97
N PRO A 13 9.49 -0.30 25.34
CA PRO A 13 8.37 -0.34 24.43
C PRO A 13 8.62 -1.40 23.36
N TYR A 14 7.62 -2.23 23.05
CA TYR A 14 7.75 -3.21 21.97
C TYR A 14 7.96 -2.45 20.65
N ILE A 15 9.20 -2.48 20.15
CA ILE A 15 9.52 -2.03 18.80
C ILE A 15 9.36 -3.28 17.93
N PRO A 16 8.34 -3.36 17.05
CA PRO A 16 8.25 -4.49 16.14
C PRO A 16 9.56 -4.59 15.35
N PRO A 17 10.11 -5.79 15.15
CA PRO A 17 11.32 -5.96 14.35
C PRO A 17 11.09 -5.32 12.98
N LEU A 18 12.09 -4.61 12.46
CA LEU A 18 12.01 -3.83 11.22
C LEU A 18 11.48 -4.66 10.03
N SER A 19 11.68 -5.98 10.07
CA SER A 19 11.17 -6.98 9.14
C SER A 19 9.64 -7.16 9.10
N LYS A 20 8.88 -6.61 10.06
CA LYS A 20 7.41 -6.66 10.11
C LYS A 20 6.72 -5.43 9.51
N LEU A 21 7.46 -4.45 8.98
CA LEU A 21 6.84 -3.25 8.42
C LEU A 21 6.34 -3.52 6.98
N PRO A 22 5.03 -3.38 6.69
CA PRO A 22 4.41 -3.75 5.42
C PRO A 22 4.67 -2.75 4.28
N GLY A 23 5.84 -2.11 4.24
CA GLY A 23 6.22 -1.08 3.28
C GLY A 23 6.88 0.13 3.93
N PRO A 24 7.18 1.18 3.13
CA PRO A 24 7.87 2.37 3.61
C PRO A 24 7.06 3.13 4.67
N ASN A 25 7.77 3.94 5.45
CA ASN A 25 7.16 4.85 6.42
C ASN A 25 6.23 5.88 5.71
N ALA A 26 5.39 6.56 6.49
CA ALA A 26 4.39 7.48 5.94
C ALA A 26 5.01 8.66 5.17
N ARG A 27 6.16 9.17 5.61
CA ARG A 27 6.86 10.29 4.96
C ARG A 27 7.37 9.88 3.58
N ASP A 28 8.05 8.74 3.51
CA ASP A 28 8.56 8.19 2.27
C ASP A 28 7.43 7.81 1.33
N SER A 29 6.34 7.21 1.84
CA SER A 29 5.17 6.93 1.02
C SER A 29 4.60 8.19 0.38
N ARG A 30 4.42 9.29 1.12
CA ARG A 30 3.93 10.55 0.54
C ARG A 30 4.86 11.11 -0.54
N ARG A 31 6.17 10.90 -0.40
CA ARG A 31 7.20 11.33 -1.36
C ARG A 31 7.29 10.45 -2.61
N HIS A 32 6.77 9.22 -2.59
CA HIS A 32 6.82 8.32 -3.75
C HIS A 32 5.44 8.05 -4.37
N ASP A 33 4.36 8.48 -3.70
CA ASP A 33 3.00 8.27 -4.15
C ASP A 33 2.62 9.29 -5.24
N ILE A 34 2.73 8.88 -6.49
CA ILE A 34 2.42 9.73 -7.65
C ILE A 34 0.95 10.17 -7.66
N PHE A 35 0.03 9.34 -7.16
CA PHE A 35 -1.39 9.68 -7.13
C PHE A 35 -1.64 10.82 -6.17
N LEU A 36 -0.95 10.79 -5.02
CA LEU A 36 -1.00 11.89 -4.06
C LEU A 36 -0.36 13.17 -4.64
N GLN A 37 0.79 13.05 -5.29
CA GLN A 37 1.54 14.20 -5.80
C GLN A 37 0.83 14.92 -6.94
N LEU A 38 0.22 14.15 -7.84
CA LEU A 38 -0.47 14.67 -9.01
C LEU A 38 -1.96 14.94 -8.74
N GLY A 39 -2.45 14.66 -7.53
CA GLY A 39 -3.86 14.81 -7.19
C GLY A 39 -4.79 13.86 -7.97
N LEU A 40 -4.26 12.72 -8.44
CA LEU A 40 -5.01 11.74 -9.23
C LEU A 40 -5.76 10.77 -8.32
N ASP A 41 -6.97 10.38 -8.74
CA ASP A 41 -7.69 9.27 -8.11
C ASP A 41 -7.47 7.99 -8.92
N PRO A 42 -6.80 6.95 -8.37
CA PRO A 42 -6.63 5.68 -9.07
C PRO A 42 -7.93 5.12 -9.65
N LEU A 43 -9.06 5.32 -8.96
CA LEU A 43 -10.37 4.81 -9.38
C LEU A 43 -10.88 5.41 -10.70
N ARG A 44 -10.38 6.60 -11.08
CA ARG A 44 -10.72 7.27 -12.33
C ARG A 44 -9.81 6.84 -13.49
N GLU A 45 -8.66 6.25 -13.19
CA GLU A 45 -7.66 5.81 -14.16
C GLU A 45 -7.86 4.36 -14.64
N ILE A 46 -9.09 3.84 -14.55
CA ILE A 46 -9.37 2.44 -14.87
C ILE A 46 -9.06 2.07 -16.33
N ASN A 47 -9.22 3.02 -17.25
CA ASN A 47 -9.00 2.83 -18.69
C ASN A 47 -7.53 3.05 -19.09
N ASN A 48 -6.70 3.53 -18.17
CA ASN A 48 -5.29 3.81 -18.42
C ASN A 48 -4.46 2.55 -18.19
N ASP A 49 -4.47 1.63 -19.16
CA ASP A 49 -3.82 0.33 -19.04
C ASP A 49 -2.30 0.45 -18.82
N GLN A 50 -1.66 1.41 -19.49
CA GLN A 50 -0.24 1.71 -19.37
C GLN A 50 0.14 2.09 -17.93
N LEU A 51 -0.66 2.95 -17.28
CA LEU A 51 -0.46 3.31 -15.88
C LEU A 51 -0.62 2.10 -14.97
N LEU A 52 -1.68 1.32 -15.14
CA LEU A 52 -1.96 0.17 -14.27
C LEU A 52 -0.91 -0.92 -14.41
N ARG A 53 -0.39 -1.19 -15.63
CA ARG A 53 0.68 -2.17 -15.90
C ARG A 53 1.96 -1.86 -15.12
N GLY A 54 2.28 -0.59 -14.88
CA GLY A 54 3.43 -0.18 -14.07
C GLY A 54 3.38 -0.69 -12.62
N TYR A 55 2.19 -1.04 -12.12
CA TYR A 55 1.97 -1.55 -10.77
C TYR A 55 1.69 -3.06 -10.72
N LEU A 56 1.82 -3.75 -11.84
CA LEU A 56 1.67 -5.20 -11.92
C LEU A 56 3.05 -5.87 -12.00
N THR A 57 3.12 -7.11 -11.52
CA THR A 57 4.25 -7.99 -11.81
C THR A 57 4.16 -8.48 -13.26
N ARG A 58 5.22 -9.13 -13.74
CA ARG A 58 5.22 -9.82 -15.04
C ARG A 58 4.05 -10.80 -15.19
N MET A 59 3.57 -11.39 -14.09
CA MET A 59 2.44 -12.33 -14.05
C MET A 59 1.09 -11.63 -13.79
N GLY A 60 1.01 -10.30 -13.87
CA GLY A 60 -0.27 -9.58 -13.73
C GLY A 60 -0.80 -9.54 -12.29
N LYS A 61 0.02 -9.86 -11.30
CA LYS A 61 -0.31 -9.65 -9.87
C LYS A 61 -0.03 -8.21 -9.49
N MET A 62 -0.84 -7.62 -8.62
CA MET A 62 -0.54 -6.29 -8.08
C MET A 62 0.75 -6.35 -7.24
N GLN A 63 1.67 -5.43 -7.48
CA GLN A 63 2.88 -5.29 -6.70
C GLN A 63 2.56 -4.86 -5.25
N THR A 64 3.39 -5.30 -4.30
CA THR A 64 3.20 -4.98 -2.87
C THR A 64 3.63 -3.54 -2.56
N ARG A 65 3.23 -3.01 -1.41
CA ARG A 65 3.63 -1.66 -0.95
C ARG A 65 5.15 -1.49 -0.79
N VAL A 66 5.88 -2.58 -0.56
CA VAL A 66 7.35 -2.54 -0.49
C VAL A 66 7.93 -2.11 -1.85
N THR A 67 7.35 -2.61 -2.94
CA THR A 67 7.76 -2.29 -4.31
C THR A 67 7.16 -0.97 -4.78
N THR A 68 5.84 -0.78 -4.64
CA THR A 68 5.16 0.41 -5.18
C THR A 68 5.42 1.68 -4.39
N LYS A 69 5.81 1.55 -3.12
CA LYS A 69 6.03 2.64 -2.15
C LYS A 69 4.83 3.59 -1.93
N LEU A 70 3.65 3.27 -2.47
CA LEU A 70 2.45 4.10 -2.35
C LEU A 70 1.97 4.21 -0.89
N THR A 71 1.23 5.28 -0.61
CA THR A 71 0.45 5.36 0.63
C THR A 71 -0.57 4.23 0.68
N GLN A 72 -0.99 3.82 1.88
CA GLN A 72 -2.02 2.78 2.03
C GLN A 72 -3.32 3.15 1.30
N ARG A 73 -3.69 4.44 1.29
CA ARG A 73 -4.90 4.93 0.61
C ARG A 73 -4.82 4.69 -0.89
N SER A 74 -3.75 5.16 -1.54
CA SER A 74 -3.56 4.98 -2.98
C SER A 74 -3.42 3.50 -3.34
N GLN A 75 -2.67 2.71 -2.56
CA GLN A 75 -2.55 1.26 -2.79
C GLN A 75 -3.91 0.57 -2.77
N ARG A 76 -4.78 0.86 -1.79
CA ARG A 76 -6.12 0.24 -1.69
C ARG A 76 -6.99 0.60 -2.89
N LYS A 77 -7.02 1.87 -3.28
CA LYS A 77 -7.76 2.37 -4.44
C LYS A 77 -7.24 1.76 -5.74
N LEU A 78 -5.93 1.72 -5.91
CA LEU A 78 -5.29 1.11 -7.06
C LEU A 78 -5.61 -0.39 -7.15
N GLY A 79 -5.58 -1.11 -6.03
CA GLY A 79 -5.98 -2.52 -5.99
C GLY A 79 -7.45 -2.74 -6.39
N GLN A 80 -8.35 -1.85 -5.96
CA GLN A 80 -9.74 -1.87 -6.41
C GLN A 80 -9.86 -1.61 -7.92
N THR A 81 -9.11 -0.63 -8.42
CA THR A 81 -9.05 -0.26 -9.84
C THR A 81 -8.57 -1.44 -10.69
N ILE A 82 -7.46 -2.07 -10.31
CA ILE A 82 -6.90 -3.25 -11.00
C ILE A 82 -7.89 -4.41 -11.00
N ARG A 83 -8.54 -4.71 -9.86
CA ARG A 83 -9.56 -5.76 -9.81
C ARG A 83 -10.73 -5.47 -10.75
N ARG A 84 -11.16 -4.21 -10.85
CA ARG A 84 -12.24 -3.80 -11.76
C ARG A 84 -11.80 -3.85 -13.22
N ALA A 85 -10.61 -3.34 -13.55
CA ALA A 85 -10.02 -3.38 -14.88
C ALA A 85 -9.87 -4.83 -15.39
N LYS A 86 -9.44 -5.75 -14.53
CA LYS A 86 -9.41 -7.19 -14.83
C LYS A 86 -10.79 -7.73 -15.18
N LYS A 87 -11.80 -7.45 -14.37
CA LYS A 87 -13.19 -7.88 -14.61
C LYS A 87 -13.81 -7.27 -15.88
N MET A 88 -13.36 -6.08 -16.28
CA MET A 88 -13.81 -5.39 -17.49
C MET A 88 -13.05 -5.79 -18.75
N GLY A 89 -12.05 -6.68 -18.67
CA GLY A 89 -11.24 -7.09 -19.82
C GLY A 89 -10.19 -6.07 -20.26
N ILE A 90 -9.98 -5.00 -19.50
CA ILE A 90 -8.94 -3.99 -19.79
C ILE A 90 -7.54 -4.54 -19.47
N LEU A 91 -7.44 -5.30 -18.37
CA LEU A 91 -6.22 -5.99 -17.98
C LEU A 91 -6.41 -7.51 -18.09
N PRO A 92 -5.35 -8.25 -18.47
CA PRO A 92 -5.42 -9.70 -18.55
C PRO A 92 -5.58 -10.35 -17.16
N ILE A 93 -6.37 -11.42 -17.11
CA ILE A 93 -6.62 -12.23 -15.90
C ILE A 93 -5.68 -13.43 -15.92
N TRP A 94 -4.45 -13.26 -15.42
CA TRP A 94 -3.47 -14.37 -15.37
C TRP A 94 -3.39 -15.06 -14.01
N SER A 95 -3.79 -14.39 -12.91
CA SER A 95 -3.83 -15.00 -11.58
C SER A 95 -4.91 -14.37 -10.69
N ASN A 96 -5.64 -15.23 -9.97
CA ASN A 96 -6.54 -14.86 -8.87
C ASN A 96 -5.77 -14.60 -7.58
#